data_AF-A0A729S7X0-F1
#
_entry.id   AF-A0A729S7X0-F1
#
_cell.length_a   1.000
_cell.length_b   1.000
_cell.length_c   1.000
_cell.angle_alpha   90.00
_cell.angle_beta   90.00
_cell.angle_gamma   90.00
#
_symmetry.space_group_name_H-M   'P 1'
#
loop_
_entity.id
_entity.type
_entity.pdbx_description
1 polymer ?
#
loop_
_entity_poly.entity_id
_entity_poly.type
_entity_poly.pdbx_seq_one_letter_code
_entity_poly.pdbx_strand_id
1 'polypeptide(L)'
;MSLARNATASQSPTQTNGYERHQPDQTLLYQLVEQHYPAFKASLEAQGQHLPRYIQQEFNDLLQCGRLEYGFMRVRCEDCHHERLVA
;
A
#
# COMPACT_ATOMS: atom_id res chain seq x y z
N MET A 1 -22.40 -27.29 -41.62
CA MET A 1 -21.42 -27.87 -40.68
C MET A 1 -20.44 -26.77 -40.29
N SER A 2 -20.51 -26.32 -39.04
CA SER A 2 -19.83 -25.11 -38.55
C SER A 2 -18.31 -25.26 -38.55
N LEU A 3 -17.62 -24.28 -39.15
CA LEU A 3 -16.19 -24.06 -38.99
C LEU A 3 -15.96 -23.37 -37.64
N ALA A 4 -15.50 -24.13 -36.65
CA ALA A 4 -15.07 -23.58 -35.36
C ALA A 4 -13.80 -22.73 -35.57
N ARG A 5 -13.91 -21.44 -35.32
CA ARG A 5 -12.77 -20.51 -35.28
C ARG A 5 -12.05 -20.72 -33.95
N ASN A 6 -10.89 -21.37 -33.98
CA ASN A 6 -10.00 -21.44 -32.83
C ASN A 6 -9.41 -20.04 -32.57
N ALA A 7 -9.83 -19.41 -31.48
CA ALA A 7 -9.18 -18.21 -30.96
C ALA A 7 -7.86 -18.62 -30.29
N THR A 8 -6.77 -18.56 -31.04
CA THR A 8 -5.42 -18.59 -30.47
C THR A 8 -5.24 -17.35 -29.60
N ALA A 9 -5.25 -17.56 -28.28
CA ALA A 9 -4.85 -16.55 -27.30
C ALA A 9 -3.46 -16.03 -27.67
N SER A 10 -3.42 -14.81 -28.20
CA SER A 10 -2.18 -14.14 -28.55
C SER A 10 -1.49 -13.72 -27.25
N GLN A 11 -0.51 -14.52 -26.82
CA GLN A 11 0.38 -14.13 -25.72
C GLN A 11 1.38 -13.12 -26.28
N SER A 12 1.11 -11.84 -26.08
CA SER A 12 2.08 -10.77 -26.33
C SER A 12 3.10 -10.75 -25.18
N PRO A 13 4.41 -10.84 -25.43
CA PRO A 13 5.42 -10.66 -24.39
C PRO A 13 5.64 -9.16 -24.20
N THR A 14 4.75 -8.49 -23.48
CA THR A 14 5.01 -7.12 -23.03
C THR A 14 6.05 -7.16 -21.91
N GLN A 15 7.26 -6.65 -22.19
CA GLN A 15 8.18 -6.21 -21.16
C GLN A 15 7.44 -5.22 -20.26
N THR A 16 7.00 -5.69 -19.10
CA THR A 16 6.38 -4.85 -18.10
C THR A 16 7.48 -4.16 -17.33
N ASN A 17 7.61 -2.84 -17.46
CA ASN A 17 7.88 -2.06 -16.27
C ASN A 17 6.60 -2.19 -15.41
N GLY A 18 6.48 -3.32 -14.71
CA GLY A 18 5.24 -3.75 -14.07
C GLY A 18 4.88 -2.81 -12.95
N TYR A 19 3.59 -2.59 -12.74
CA TYR A 19 3.15 -1.93 -11.52
C TYR A 19 3.55 -2.82 -10.34
N GLU A 20 4.50 -2.34 -9.55
CA GLU A 20 4.82 -2.89 -8.25
C GLU A 20 3.96 -2.16 -7.22
N ARG A 21 3.25 -2.94 -6.40
CA ARG A 21 2.40 -2.37 -5.36
C ARG A 21 3.30 -1.69 -4.33
N HIS A 22 2.91 -0.48 -3.91
CA HIS A 22 3.57 0.17 -2.78
C HIS A 22 3.54 -0.74 -1.53
N GLN A 23 4.70 -0.85 -0.87
CA GLN A 23 4.88 -1.58 0.39
C GLN A 23 5.46 -0.61 1.43
N PRO A 24 4.61 0.17 2.13
CA PRO A 24 5.08 1.24 3.01
C PRO A 24 6.01 0.73 4.12
N ASP A 25 5.75 -0.48 4.64
CA ASP A 25 6.53 -1.19 5.66
C ASP A 25 7.98 -1.49 5.25
N GLN A 26 8.26 -1.48 3.94
CA GLN A 26 9.60 -1.68 3.41
C GLN A 26 10.37 -0.37 3.22
N THR A 27 9.71 0.78 3.38
CA THR A 27 10.38 2.08 3.27
C THR A 27 11.14 2.42 4.56
N LEU A 28 12.30 3.06 4.42
CA LEU A 28 13.11 3.46 5.57
C LEU A 28 12.35 4.40 6.53
N LEU A 29 11.57 5.34 5.99
CA LEU A 29 10.82 6.29 6.80
C LEU A 29 9.79 5.58 7.68
N TYR A 30 9.01 4.66 7.12
CA TYR A 30 8.04 3.89 7.89
C TYR A 30 8.73 3.11 9.00
N GLN A 31 9.82 2.39 8.70
CA GLN A 31 10.55 1.58 9.68
C GLN A 31 11.08 2.43 10.83
N LEU A 32 11.64 3.60 10.53
CA LEU A 32 12.11 4.54 11.57
C LEU A 32 10.96 5.03 12.46
N VAL A 33 9.83 5.39 11.86
CA VAL A 33 8.66 5.85 12.61
C VAL A 33 8.11 4.72 13.48
N GLU A 34 7.86 3.55 12.91
CA GLU A 34 7.33 2.38 13.62
C GLU A 34 8.21 2.01 14.81
N GLN A 35 9.54 1.99 14.60
CA GLN A 35 10.49 1.63 15.63
C GLN A 35 10.64 2.69 16.73
N HIS A 36 10.66 3.98 16.38
CA HIS A 36 11.08 5.04 17.31
C HIS A 36 9.94 5.89 17.88
N TYR A 37 8.79 5.98 17.21
CA TYR A 37 7.69 6.83 17.66
C TYR A 37 7.17 6.47 19.06
N PRO A 38 6.96 5.19 19.44
CA PRO A 38 6.52 4.84 20.79
C PRO A 38 7.50 5.30 21.88
N ALA A 39 8.80 5.09 21.67
CA ALA A 39 9.84 5.48 22.61
C ALA A 39 9.96 7.01 22.71
N PHE A 40 9.86 7.71 21.58
CA PHE A 40 9.84 9.17 21.54
C PHE A 40 8.65 9.72 22.33
N LYS A 41 7.44 9.19 22.12
CA LYS A 41 6.24 9.61 22.86
C LYS A 41 6.39 9.39 24.37
N ALA A 42 6.87 8.21 24.78
CA ALA A 42 7.11 7.90 26.18
C ALA A 42 8.15 8.84 26.82
N SER A 43 9.18 9.24 26.07
CA SER A 43 10.20 10.18 26.57
C SER A 43 9.64 11.58 26.85
N LEU A 44 8.66 12.04 26.07
CA LEU A 44 7.98 13.31 26.29
C LEU A 44 7.05 13.21 27.50
N GLU A 45 6.28 12.12 27.59
CA GLU A 45 5.37 11.87 28.72
C GLU A 45 6.12 11.84 30.06
N ALA A 46 7.31 11.23 30.10
CA ALA A 46 8.20 11.23 31.27
C ALA A 46 8.67 12.64 31.69
N GLN A 47 8.71 13.59 30.75
CA GLN A 47 9.03 15.00 30.99
C GLN A 47 7.80 15.86 31.29
N GLY A 48 6.61 15.25 31.39
CA GLY A 48 5.34 15.97 31.53
C GLY A 48 4.91 16.73 30.27
N GLN A 49 5.47 16.40 29.10
CA GLN A 49 5.18 17.03 27.82
C GLN A 49 4.41 16.07 26.91
N HIS A 50 3.53 16.60 26.06
CA HIS A 50 2.74 15.79 25.13
C HIS A 50 2.79 16.42 23.74
N LEU A 51 2.77 15.55 22.71
CA LEU A 51 2.58 16.01 21.34
C LEU A 51 1.15 16.54 21.17
N PRO A 52 0.94 17.60 20.37
CA PRO A 52 -0.39 17.99 19.95
C PRO A 52 -1.15 16.80 19.34
N ARG A 53 -2.45 16.72 19.61
CA ARG A 53 -3.29 15.59 19.18
C ARG A 53 -3.16 15.31 17.67
N TYR A 54 -3.13 16.36 16.84
CA TYR A 54 -3.04 16.21 15.39
C TYR A 54 -1.72 15.54 14.98
N ILE A 55 -0.58 15.86 15.62
CA ILE A 55 0.71 15.21 15.34
C ILE A 55 0.65 13.72 15.66
N GLN A 56 0.04 13.35 16.78
CA GLN A 56 -0.10 11.94 17.14
C GLN A 56 -0.96 11.19 16.13
N GLN A 57 -1.99 11.86 15.61
CA GLN A 57 -2.87 11.31 14.59
C GLN A 57 -2.10 11.12 13.27
N GLU A 58 -1.33 12.10 12.80
CA GLU A 58 -0.52 11.96 11.58
C GLU A 58 0.47 10.78 11.64
N PHE A 59 1.13 10.56 12.79
CA PHE A 59 2.00 9.39 12.96
C PHE A 59 1.23 8.07 12.89
N ASN A 60 0.05 8.00 13.51
CA ASN A 60 -0.78 6.80 13.45
C ASN A 60 -1.31 6.57 12.02
N ASP A 61 -1.73 7.63 11.34
CA ASP A 61 -2.25 7.57 9.98
C ASP A 61 -1.13 7.14 9.00
N LEU A 62 0.10 7.62 9.17
CA LEU A 62 1.26 7.16 8.42
C LEU A 62 1.52 5.66 8.59
N LEU A 63 1.39 5.14 9.82
CA LEU A 63 1.61 3.71 10.11
C LEU A 63 0.49 2.80 9.59
N GLN A 64 -0.65 3.37 9.21
CA GLN A 64 -1.78 2.65 8.61
C GLN A 64 -1.84 2.80 7.09
N CYS A 65 -1.43 3.95 6.56
CA CYS A 65 -1.49 4.29 5.15
C CYS A 65 -0.74 3.28 4.28
N GLY A 66 -1.30 2.91 3.13
CA GLY A 66 -0.66 2.01 2.18
C GLY A 66 -0.74 0.50 2.50
N ARG A 67 -1.31 0.11 3.65
CA ARG A 67 -1.43 -1.30 4.04
C ARG A 67 -2.84 -1.83 3.81
N LEU A 68 -2.95 -2.99 3.18
CA LEU A 68 -4.23 -3.56 2.74
C LEU A 68 -5.18 -3.89 3.91
N GLU A 69 -4.65 -4.22 5.08
CA GLU A 69 -5.42 -4.50 6.30
C GLU A 69 -6.18 -3.27 6.84
N TYR A 70 -5.77 -2.05 6.48
CA TYR A 70 -6.45 -0.82 6.89
C TYR A 70 -7.38 -0.25 5.81
N GLY A 71 -7.39 -0.84 4.61
CA GLY A 71 -8.28 -0.47 3.52
C GLY A 71 -7.57 -0.47 2.17
N PHE A 72 -8.34 -0.70 1.10
CA PHE A 72 -7.81 -0.68 -0.27
C PHE A 72 -8.91 -0.43 -1.29
N MET A 73 -8.51 0.01 -2.47
CA MET A 73 -9.31 0.06 -3.69
C MET A 73 -8.96 -1.12 -4.58
N ARG A 74 -9.98 -1.83 -5.08
CA ARG A 74 -9.84 -2.87 -6.10
C ARG A 74 -10.16 -2.27 -7.47
N VAL A 75 -9.15 -2.18 -8.32
CA VAL A 75 -9.26 -1.69 -9.70
C VAL A 75 -9.30 -2.90 -10.63
N ARG A 76 -10.30 -2.97 -11.51
CA ARG A 76 -10.46 -4.03 -12.51
C ARG A 76 -10.54 -3.42 -13.89
N CYS A 77 -9.73 -3.91 -14.84
CA CYS A 77 -9.84 -3.53 -16.24
C CYS A 77 -11.09 -4.18 -16.85
N GLU A 78 -11.89 -3.43 -17.60
CA GLU A 78 -13.10 -3.96 -18.23
C GLU A 78 -12.79 -4.88 -19.41
N ASP A 79 -11.72 -4.60 -20.17
CA ASP A 79 -11.36 -5.36 -21.38
C ASP A 79 -10.67 -6.69 -21.06
N CYS A 80 -9.67 -6.69 -20.18
CA CYS A 80 -8.84 -7.87 -19.88
C CYS A 80 -9.13 -8.50 -18.52
N HIS A 81 -10.01 -7.89 -17.71
CA HIS A 81 -10.40 -8.35 -16.37
C HIS A 81 -9.27 -8.50 -15.35
N HIS A 82 -8.07 -8.01 -15.66
CA HIS A 82 -6.97 -7.97 -14.71
C HIS A 82 -7.33 -7.06 -13.53
N GLU A 83 -6.97 -7.50 -12.32
CA GLU A 83 -7.30 -6.82 -11.07
C GLU A 83 -6.04 -6.38 -10.33
N ARG A 84 -6.10 -5.21 -9.69
CA ARG A 84 -5.05 -4.68 -8.82
C ARG A 84 -5.65 -4.12 -7.55
N LEU A 85 -4.96 -4.33 -6.44
CA LEU A 85 -5.26 -3.67 -5.17
C LEU A 85 -4.34 -2.48 -5.00
N VAL A 86 -4.92 -1.34 -4.63
CA VAL A 86 -4.22 -0.07 -4.36
C VAL A 86 -4.59 0.36 -2.94
N ALA A 87 -3.60 0.67 -2.12
CA ALA A 87 -3.75 1.22 -0.79
C ALA A 87 -2.74 2.36 -0.60
#